data_AF-A0A8S1VGN4-F1
#
_entry.id   AF-A0A8S1VGN4-F1
#
_cell.length_a   1.000
_cell.length_b   1.000
_cell.length_c   1.000
_cell.angle_alpha   90.00
_cell.angle_beta   90.00
_cell.angle_gamma   90.00
#
_symmetry.space_group_name_H-M   'P 1'
#
loop_
_entity.id
_entity.type
_entity.pdbx_description
1 polymer ?
#
loop_
_entity_poly.entity_id
_entity_poly.type
_entity_poly.pdbx_seq_one_letter_code
_entity_poly.pdbx_strand_id
1 'polypeptide(L)'
;MQEFCQDQNETCLICYDNLNQPYQITSCQHQFCKVCLKEYFEQRIDEKNIDDFTCPLCQKCTDEKQVLEIIDQNHQVRYNEYKNEKFQYQQQRREMIKFYIQNKKALNLCRCPWCEQIFYRAENGCNYIRCHSLECQGKNTFCAQCDVALTDTDHDSHYENNNPFKGKCRILRDGVWVDRSTIFN
;
A
#
# COMPACT_ATOMS: atom_id res chain seq x y z
N MET A 1 -36.74 13.80 -35.34
CA MET A 1 -36.53 15.13 -34.74
C MET A 1 -35.28 15.02 -33.87
N GLN A 2 -34.25 15.78 -34.20
CA GLN A 2 -33.00 15.84 -33.43
C GLN A 2 -33.24 16.72 -32.21
N GLU A 3 -33.10 16.17 -31.00
CA GLU A 3 -32.99 16.97 -29.78
C GLU A 3 -31.51 17.22 -29.52
N PHE A 4 -31.09 18.48 -29.74
CA PHE A 4 -29.81 19.01 -29.33
C PHE A 4 -29.79 19.11 -27.80
N CYS A 5 -29.07 18.21 -27.11
CA CYS A 5 -28.71 18.41 -25.72
C CYS A 5 -27.40 19.21 -25.65
N GLN A 6 -27.50 20.54 -25.73
CA GLN A 6 -26.42 21.45 -25.38
C GLN A 6 -26.68 22.00 -23.98
N ASP A 7 -26.45 21.22 -22.93
CA ASP A 7 -26.23 21.78 -21.60
C ASP A 7 -24.72 22.04 -21.45
N GLN A 8 -24.29 23.15 -22.02
CA GLN A 8 -23.00 23.74 -21.68
C GLN A 8 -23.18 24.35 -20.30
N ASN A 9 -22.74 23.63 -19.25
CA ASN A 9 -22.70 24.16 -17.90
C ASN A 9 -21.75 25.37 -17.88
N GLU A 10 -22.29 26.58 -18.04
CA GLU A 10 -21.52 27.83 -18.03
C GLU A 10 -20.98 28.17 -16.64
N THR A 11 -21.36 27.39 -15.61
CA THR A 11 -20.95 27.59 -14.22
C THR A 11 -19.85 26.61 -13.79
N CYS A 12 -18.82 27.11 -13.13
CA CYS A 12 -17.79 26.30 -12.48
C CYS A 12 -18.32 25.69 -11.18
N LEU A 13 -18.23 24.37 -11.03
CA LEU A 13 -18.70 23.67 -9.82
C LEU A 13 -17.73 23.69 -8.64
N ILE A 14 -16.64 24.46 -8.72
CA ILE A 14 -15.73 24.70 -7.58
C ILE A 14 -16.04 26.06 -6.95
N CYS A 15 -16.11 27.12 -7.74
CA CYS A 15 -16.39 28.47 -7.24
C CYS A 15 -17.86 28.90 -7.35
N TYR A 16 -18.69 28.14 -8.06
CA TYR A 16 -20.11 28.43 -8.33
C TYR A 16 -20.38 29.72 -9.15
N ASP A 17 -19.35 30.28 -9.78
CA ASP A 17 -19.44 31.41 -10.72
C ASP A 17 -19.39 30.95 -12.18
N ASN A 18 -19.59 31.87 -13.11
CA ASN A 18 -19.37 31.63 -14.54
C ASN A 18 -17.93 31.17 -14.82
N LEU A 19 -17.80 30.24 -15.76
CA LEU A 19 -16.52 29.67 -16.20
C LEU A 19 -15.61 30.79 -16.74
N ASN A 20 -14.51 31.03 -16.02
CA ASN A 20 -13.43 31.91 -16.45
C ASN A 20 -12.23 31.06 -16.87
N GLN A 21 -11.80 31.20 -18.14
CA GLN A 21 -10.78 30.36 -18.77
C GLN A 21 -11.04 28.87 -18.50
N PRO A 22 -12.13 28.31 -19.06
CA PRO A 22 -12.52 26.93 -18.78
C PRO A 22 -11.41 25.95 -19.17
N TYR A 23 -11.17 24.99 -18.29
CA TYR A 23 -10.26 23.88 -18.51
C TYR A 23 -11.03 22.56 -18.37
N GLN A 24 -10.87 21.67 -19.34
CA GLN A 24 -11.63 20.43 -19.47
C GLN A 24 -10.76 19.23 -19.08
N ILE A 25 -11.27 18.39 -18.17
CA ILE A 25 -10.59 17.14 -17.81
C ILE A 25 -10.81 16.10 -18.91
N THR A 26 -9.75 15.59 -19.53
CA THR A 26 -9.84 14.72 -20.72
C THR A 26 -10.56 13.39 -20.49
N SER A 27 -10.46 12.83 -19.27
CA SER A 27 -11.04 11.51 -18.93
C SER A 27 -12.55 11.53 -18.70
N CYS A 28 -13.13 12.69 -18.38
CA CYS A 28 -14.54 12.81 -17.99
C CYS A 28 -15.29 13.98 -18.63
N GLN A 29 -14.57 14.86 -19.33
CA GLN A 29 -15.06 16.05 -20.03
C GLN A 29 -15.74 17.11 -19.14
N HIS A 30 -15.64 17.01 -17.81
CA HIS A 30 -16.07 18.08 -16.92
C HIS A 30 -15.16 19.31 -17.04
N GLN A 31 -15.76 20.50 -16.97
CA GLN A 31 -15.08 21.78 -17.12
C GLN A 31 -15.11 22.58 -15.80
N PHE A 32 -14.01 23.28 -15.53
CA PHE A 32 -13.85 24.15 -14.37
C PHE A 32 -13.05 25.40 -14.77
N CYS A 33 -13.12 26.47 -13.98
CA CYS A 33 -12.17 27.58 -14.14
C CYS A 33 -10.74 27.04 -13.99
N LYS A 34 -9.83 27.44 -14.89
CA LYS A 34 -8.43 26.97 -14.84
C LYS A 34 -7.78 27.22 -13.48
N VAL A 35 -8.04 28.37 -12.87
CA VAL A 35 -7.53 28.73 -11.53
C VAL A 35 -8.09 27.79 -10.44
N CYS A 36 -9.39 27.55 -10.44
CA CYS A 36 -10.01 26.66 -9.46
C CYS A 36 -9.49 25.22 -9.57
N LEU A 37 -9.31 24.73 -10.80
CA LEU A 37 -8.77 23.39 -11.03
C LEU A 37 -7.29 23.30 -10.65
N LYS A 38 -6.50 24.35 -10.91
CA LYS A 38 -5.11 24.48 -10.46
C LYS A 38 -5.03 24.38 -8.94
N GLU A 39 -5.76 25.24 -8.21
CA GLU A 39 -5.76 25.26 -6.74
C GLU A 39 -6.18 23.92 -6.14
N TYR A 40 -7.18 23.26 -6.73
CA TYR A 40 -7.59 21.92 -6.31
C TYR A 40 -6.46 20.90 -6.38
N PHE A 41 -5.70 20.85 -7.48
CA PHE A 41 -4.58 19.91 -7.59
C PHE A 41 -3.38 20.29 -6.73
N GLU A 42 -3.10 21.59 -6.60
CA GLU A 42 -2.03 22.11 -5.74
C GLU A 42 -2.28 21.75 -4.27
N GLN A 43 -3.52 21.90 -3.79
CA GLN A 43 -3.90 21.48 -2.45
C GLN A 43 -3.66 19.98 -2.21
N ARG A 44 -3.98 19.12 -3.19
CA ARG A 44 -3.71 17.68 -3.06
C ARG A 44 -2.22 17.37 -2.96
N ILE A 45 -1.38 18.11 -3.68
CA ILE A 45 0.08 17.99 -3.57
C ILE A 45 0.55 18.47 -2.20
N ASP A 46 0.00 19.57 -1.68
CA ASP A 46 0.29 20.06 -0.33
C ASP A 46 -0.04 19.03 0.75
N GLU A 47 -1.17 18.34 0.60
CA GLU A 47 -1.62 17.25 1.47
C GLU A 47 -0.85 15.94 1.23
N LYS A 48 0.16 15.93 0.35
CA LYS A 48 0.93 14.75 -0.10
C LYS A 48 0.07 13.63 -0.70
N ASN A 49 -1.10 13.96 -1.20
CA ASN A 49 -2.02 13.04 -1.86
C ASN A 49 -1.79 13.01 -3.38
N ILE A 50 -0.67 12.42 -3.78
CA ILE A 50 -0.19 12.41 -5.18
C ILE A 50 -0.56 11.14 -5.97
N ASP A 51 -1.25 10.19 -5.33
CA ASP A 51 -1.47 8.85 -5.88
C ASP A 51 -2.65 8.78 -6.84
N ASP A 52 -3.68 9.59 -6.57
CA ASP A 52 -4.93 9.59 -7.32
C ASP A 52 -5.36 11.02 -7.60
N PHE A 53 -4.89 11.61 -8.70
CA PHE A 53 -5.51 12.84 -9.17
C PHE A 53 -6.87 12.52 -9.78
N THR A 54 -7.92 13.13 -9.24
CA THR A 54 -9.31 12.85 -9.63
C THR A 54 -10.06 14.12 -9.97
N CYS A 55 -11.04 14.01 -10.86
CA CYS A 55 -11.98 15.08 -11.14
C CYS A 55 -12.78 15.45 -9.87
N PRO A 56 -12.85 16.74 -9.49
CA PRO A 56 -13.62 17.19 -8.32
C PRO A 56 -15.10 16.77 -8.33
N LEU A 57 -15.71 16.69 -9.52
CA LEU A 57 -17.13 16.40 -9.67
C LEU A 57 -17.45 14.89 -9.65
N CYS A 58 -16.72 14.10 -10.43
CA CYS A 58 -17.08 12.70 -10.67
C CYS A 58 -16.07 11.68 -10.14
N GLN A 59 -14.96 12.16 -9.56
CA GLN A 59 -13.88 11.35 -9.01
C GLN A 59 -13.19 10.39 -9.99
N LYS A 60 -13.47 10.49 -11.29
CA LYS A 60 -12.69 9.79 -12.33
C LYS A 60 -11.25 10.27 -12.31
N CYS A 61 -10.31 9.36 -12.55
CA CYS A 61 -8.88 9.69 -12.60
C CYS A 61 -8.58 10.74 -13.68
N THR A 62 -7.63 11.62 -13.38
CA THR A 62 -7.12 12.64 -14.28
C THR A 62 -5.69 12.28 -14.67
N ASP A 63 -5.35 12.47 -15.94
CA ASP A 63 -4.01 12.19 -16.44
C ASP A 63 -2.97 13.09 -15.76
N GLU A 64 -1.85 12.48 -15.34
CA GLU A 64 -0.76 13.19 -14.66
C GLU A 64 -0.24 14.38 -15.48
N LYS A 65 -0.07 14.22 -16.80
CA LYS A 65 0.46 15.30 -17.64
C LYS A 65 -0.49 16.50 -17.62
N GLN A 66 -1.80 16.23 -17.63
CA GLN A 66 -2.82 17.26 -17.56
C GLN A 66 -2.71 18.07 -16.27
N VAL A 67 -2.47 17.39 -15.15
CA VAL A 67 -2.27 18.05 -13.85
C VAL A 67 -1.00 18.90 -13.87
N LEU A 68 0.11 18.35 -14.34
CA LEU A 68 1.41 19.04 -14.39
C LEU A 68 1.40 20.28 -15.31
N GLU A 69 0.54 20.32 -16.33
CA GLU A 69 0.38 21.46 -17.23
C GLU A 69 -0.30 22.68 -16.57
N ILE A 70 -1.11 22.47 -15.53
CA ILE A 70 -1.92 23.55 -14.95
C ILE A 70 -1.42 24.04 -13.59
N ILE A 71 -0.71 23.20 -12.84
CA ILE A 71 -0.10 23.59 -11.57
C ILE A 71 1.16 24.42 -11.80
N ASP A 72 1.53 25.24 -10.81
CA ASP A 72 2.74 26.05 -10.90
C ASP A 72 4.03 25.23 -10.80
N GLN A 73 5.15 25.88 -11.13
CA GLN A 73 6.46 25.24 -11.16
C GLN A 73 6.90 24.72 -9.77
N ASN A 74 6.51 25.38 -8.67
CA ASN A 74 6.86 24.93 -7.32
C ASN A 74 6.11 23.64 -6.98
N HIS A 75 4.83 23.53 -7.33
CA HIS A 75 4.03 22.33 -7.14
C HIS A 75 4.47 21.19 -8.06
N GLN A 76 4.95 21.47 -9.28
CA GLN A 76 5.59 20.46 -10.13
C GLN A 76 6.84 19.87 -9.47
N VAL A 77 7.71 20.72 -8.89
CA VAL A 77 8.90 20.26 -8.16
C VAL A 77 8.51 19.38 -6.98
N ARG A 78 7.57 19.83 -6.14
CA ARG A 78 7.11 19.06 -4.96
C ARG A 78 6.46 17.73 -5.34
N TYR A 79 5.65 17.70 -6.39
CA TYR A 79 5.08 16.46 -6.92
C TYR A 79 6.18 15.47 -7.30
N ASN A 80 7.20 15.93 -8.04
CA ASN A 80 8.31 15.09 -8.46
C ASN A 80 9.16 14.60 -7.27
N GLU A 81 9.38 15.43 -6.25
CA GLU A 81 10.05 15.05 -5.01
C GLU A 81 9.31 13.91 -4.30
N TYR A 82 8.00 14.08 -4.05
CA TYR A 82 7.20 13.04 -3.40
C TYR A 82 7.10 11.75 -4.22
N LYS A 83 6.99 11.87 -5.54
CA LYS A 83 7.00 10.71 -6.44
C LYS A 83 8.34 9.97 -6.39
N ASN A 84 9.46 10.69 -6.35
CA ASN A 84 10.80 10.12 -6.23
C ASN A 84 11.03 9.46 -4.87
N GLU A 85 10.65 10.11 -3.78
CA GLU A 85 10.71 9.55 -2.42
C GLU A 85 9.94 8.23 -2.34
N LYS A 86 8.71 8.21 -2.87
CA LYS A 86 7.88 7.01 -2.92
C LYS A 86 8.53 5.91 -3.76
N PHE A 87 9.10 6.25 -4.92
CA PHE A 87 9.82 5.30 -5.76
C PHE A 87 11.03 4.70 -5.04
N GLN A 88 11.86 5.53 -4.40
CA GLN A 88 13.03 5.08 -3.64
C GLN A 88 12.63 4.14 -2.50
N TYR A 89 11.60 4.49 -1.74
CA TYR A 89 11.06 3.63 -0.68
C TYR A 89 10.61 2.26 -1.21
N GLN A 90 9.89 2.24 -2.35
CA GLN A 90 9.47 0.99 -2.99
C GLN A 90 10.66 0.15 -3.46
N GLN A 91 11.71 0.76 -4.02
CA GLN A 91 12.92 0.04 -4.42
C GLN A 91 13.65 -0.54 -3.21
N GLN A 92 13.84 0.25 -2.16
CA GLN A 92 14.45 -0.23 -0.92
C GLN A 92 13.68 -1.42 -0.33
N ARG A 93 12.35 -1.35 -0.30
CA ARG A 93 11.50 -2.46 0.17
C ARG A 93 11.64 -3.71 -0.70
N ARG A 94 11.73 -3.56 -2.03
CA ARG A 94 11.97 -4.69 -2.96
C ARG A 94 13.32 -5.35 -2.70
N GLU A 95 14.39 -4.57 -2.55
CA GLU A 95 15.73 -5.10 -2.26
C GLU A 95 15.79 -5.78 -0.89
N MET A 96 15.14 -5.21 0.11
CA MET A 96 15.01 -5.82 1.44
C MET A 96 14.29 -7.18 1.37
N ILE A 97 13.19 -7.27 0.61
CA ILE A 97 12.46 -8.54 0.41
C ILE A 97 13.32 -9.55 -0.36
N LYS A 98 14.07 -9.13 -1.39
CA LYS A 98 14.99 -10.02 -2.12
C LYS A 98 16.07 -10.57 -1.18
N PHE A 99 16.69 -9.70 -0.38
CA PHE A 99 17.68 -10.08 0.62
C PHE A 99 17.09 -11.12 1.58
N TYR A 100 15.88 -10.87 2.10
CA TYR A 100 15.20 -11.82 2.98
C TYR A 100 15.00 -13.19 2.33
N ILE A 101 14.42 -13.24 1.13
CA ILE A 101 14.15 -14.50 0.41
C ILE A 101 15.44 -15.28 0.18
N GLN A 102 16.51 -14.60 -0.23
CA GLN A 102 17.80 -15.23 -0.53
C GLN A 102 18.53 -15.73 0.72
N ASN A 103 18.40 -15.02 1.84
CA ASN A 103 19.23 -15.24 3.02
C ASN A 103 18.49 -15.84 4.21
N LYS A 104 17.16 -16.03 4.14
CA LYS A 104 16.31 -16.49 5.25
C LYS A 104 16.94 -17.64 6.03
N LYS A 105 17.27 -18.72 5.33
CA LYS A 105 17.80 -19.94 5.93
C LYS A 105 19.24 -19.78 6.42
N ALA A 106 20.09 -19.15 5.60
CA ALA A 106 21.52 -19.03 5.87
C ALA A 106 21.83 -18.11 7.06
N LEU A 107 21.02 -17.06 7.24
CA LEU A 107 21.20 -16.05 8.29
C LEU A 107 20.16 -16.20 9.42
N ASN A 108 19.34 -17.25 9.39
CA ASN A 108 18.26 -17.49 10.35
C ASN A 108 17.34 -16.27 10.54
N LEU A 109 16.94 -15.66 9.42
CA LEU A 109 16.06 -14.48 9.42
C LEU A 109 14.60 -14.90 9.57
N CYS A 110 13.82 -14.03 10.20
CA CYS A 110 12.37 -14.10 10.20
C CYS A 110 11.78 -12.74 9.81
N ARG A 111 10.56 -12.74 9.26
CA ARG A 111 9.85 -11.53 8.85
C ARG A 111 8.47 -11.50 9.49
N CYS A 112 8.14 -10.42 10.19
CA CYS A 112 6.82 -10.23 10.76
C CYS A 112 5.78 -10.03 9.63
N PRO A 113 4.66 -10.78 9.60
CA PRO A 113 3.66 -10.63 8.54
C PRO A 113 2.82 -9.35 8.64
N TRP A 114 2.86 -8.65 9.78
CA TRP A 114 2.11 -7.42 9.99
C TRP A 114 2.90 -6.15 9.67
N CYS A 115 4.05 -5.97 10.31
CA CYS A 115 4.87 -4.77 10.12
C CYS A 115 6.00 -4.97 9.09
N GLU A 116 6.17 -6.19 8.57
CA GLU A 116 7.18 -6.54 7.56
C GLU A 116 8.63 -6.39 8.00
N GLN A 117 8.90 -6.03 9.25
CA GLN A 117 10.26 -5.96 9.76
C GLN A 117 10.93 -7.34 9.76
N ILE A 118 12.22 -7.33 9.43
CA ILE A 118 13.08 -8.51 9.34
C ILE A 118 14.06 -8.50 10.50
N PHE A 119 14.21 -9.65 11.15
CA PHE A 119 15.08 -9.80 12.32
C PHE A 119 15.87 -11.09 12.24
N TYR A 120 16.97 -11.16 12.99
CA TYR A 120 17.68 -12.39 13.26
C TYR A 120 16.98 -13.17 14.37
N ARG A 121 16.74 -14.45 14.13
CA ARG A 121 16.33 -15.39 15.18
C ARG A 121 17.59 -16.00 15.81
N ALA A 122 17.57 -16.22 17.12
CA ALA A 122 18.60 -17.02 17.79
C ALA A 122 18.64 -18.46 17.22
N GLU A 123 19.83 -19.04 17.11
CA GLU A 123 20.05 -20.37 16.48
C GLU A 123 19.17 -21.48 17.10
N ASN A 124 19.02 -21.45 18.43
CA ASN A 124 18.15 -22.36 19.19
C ASN A 124 16.89 -21.67 19.75
N GLY A 125 16.49 -20.54 19.18
CA GLY A 125 15.32 -19.79 19.62
C GLY A 125 14.01 -20.49 19.31
N CYS A 126 12.95 -20.12 20.01
CA CYS A 126 11.60 -20.55 19.68
C CYS A 126 11.22 -20.08 18.26
N ASN A 127 10.54 -20.90 17.46
CA ASN A 127 10.01 -20.47 16.16
C ASN A 127 8.71 -19.68 16.31
N TYR A 128 8.09 -19.69 17.49
CA TYR A 128 6.99 -18.79 17.84
C TYR A 128 7.58 -17.45 18.31
N ILE A 129 7.38 -16.40 17.52
CA ILE A 129 8.00 -15.08 17.74
C ILE A 129 6.93 -14.06 18.07
N ARG A 130 7.16 -13.28 19.12
CA ARG A 130 6.39 -12.05 19.41
C ARG A 130 7.13 -10.85 18.84
N CYS A 131 6.46 -10.06 18.00
CA CYS A 131 7.07 -8.90 17.35
C CYS A 131 7.05 -7.68 18.28
N HIS A 132 8.23 -7.16 18.62
CA HIS A 132 8.41 -5.97 19.47
C HIS A 132 8.73 -4.69 18.67
N SER A 133 8.47 -4.67 17.36
CA SER A 133 8.64 -3.45 16.56
C SER A 133 7.73 -2.32 17.07
N LEU A 134 8.02 -1.07 16.71
CA LEU A 134 7.23 0.10 17.12
C LEU A 134 5.78 0.02 16.64
N GLU A 135 5.55 -0.63 15.49
CA GLU A 135 4.21 -0.84 14.91
C GLU A 135 3.45 -1.96 15.63
N CYS A 136 4.11 -3.06 15.98
CA CYS A 136 3.45 -4.23 16.57
C CYS A 136 3.35 -4.16 18.11
N GLN A 137 4.30 -3.50 18.78
CA GLN A 137 4.33 -3.27 20.24
C GLN A 137 4.08 -4.53 21.08
N GLY A 138 4.57 -5.70 20.63
CA GLY A 138 4.41 -6.96 21.33
C GLY A 138 3.03 -7.61 21.23
N LYS A 139 2.11 -7.08 20.41
CA LYS A 139 0.74 -7.59 20.27
C LYS A 139 0.59 -8.74 19.28
N ASN A 140 1.54 -8.85 18.34
CA ASN A 140 1.46 -9.76 17.21
C ASN A 140 2.48 -10.89 17.33
N THR A 141 2.06 -12.10 17.02
CA THR A 141 2.87 -13.32 17.16
C THR A 141 2.88 -14.14 15.87
N PHE A 142 4.02 -14.67 15.42
CA PHE A 142 4.11 -15.36 14.14
C PHE A 142 5.12 -16.49 14.17
N CYS A 143 5.07 -17.36 13.16
CA CYS A 143 6.05 -18.41 12.99
C CYS A 143 7.28 -17.90 12.22
N ALA A 144 8.48 -18.03 12.78
CA ALA A 144 9.74 -17.68 12.13
C ALA A 144 10.06 -18.52 10.88
N GLN A 145 9.55 -19.75 10.81
CA GLN A 145 9.84 -20.66 9.70
C GLN A 145 9.00 -20.33 8.46
N CYS A 146 7.70 -20.05 8.64
CA CYS A 146 6.74 -19.89 7.54
C CYS A 146 6.13 -18.48 7.43
N ASP A 147 6.47 -17.57 8.34
CA ASP A 147 6.01 -16.18 8.40
C ASP A 147 4.48 -16.02 8.52
N VAL A 148 3.79 -17.08 8.93
CA VAL A 148 2.34 -17.06 9.15
C VAL A 148 2.03 -16.44 10.50
N ALA A 149 0.98 -15.61 10.51
CA ALA A 149 0.37 -15.08 11.71
C ALA A 149 -0.13 -16.20 12.63
N LEU A 150 0.23 -16.13 13.90
CA LEU A 150 -0.16 -17.06 14.94
C LEU A 150 -0.89 -16.32 16.07
N THR A 151 -1.75 -17.04 16.76
CA THR A 151 -2.34 -16.62 18.04
C THR A 151 -1.54 -17.18 19.22
N ASP A 152 -1.80 -16.69 20.44
CA ASP A 152 -1.16 -17.23 21.65
C ASP A 152 -1.43 -18.74 21.85
N THR A 153 -2.54 -19.27 21.36
CA THR A 153 -2.87 -20.71 21.43
C THR A 153 -2.12 -21.57 20.42
N ASP A 154 -1.46 -20.96 19.44
CA ASP A 154 -0.73 -21.68 18.39
C ASP A 154 0.71 -22.01 18.76
N HIS A 155 1.19 -21.59 19.95
CA HIS A 155 2.59 -21.71 20.38
C HIS A 155 3.15 -23.11 20.14
N ASP A 156 2.46 -24.15 20.58
CA ASP A 156 2.90 -25.53 20.37
C ASP A 156 2.15 -26.20 19.21
N SER A 157 0.85 -25.94 19.08
CA SER A 157 -0.06 -26.66 18.18
C SER A 157 0.26 -26.46 16.70
N HIS A 158 0.92 -25.36 16.33
CA HIS A 158 1.39 -25.12 14.97
C HIS A 158 2.52 -26.06 14.53
N TYR A 159 3.23 -26.71 15.46
CA TYR A 159 4.44 -27.47 15.16
C TYR A 159 4.22 -28.99 15.30
N GLU A 160 4.81 -29.76 14.40
CA GLU A 160 4.85 -31.22 14.50
C GLU A 160 5.46 -31.64 15.86
N ASN A 161 4.88 -32.65 16.50
CA ASN A 161 5.20 -33.08 17.87
C ASN A 161 5.04 -31.98 18.95
N ASN A 162 4.26 -30.93 18.66
CA ASN A 162 4.05 -29.80 19.57
C ASN A 162 5.37 -29.16 20.05
N ASN A 163 6.36 -29.08 19.15
CA ASN A 163 7.70 -28.61 19.47
C ASN A 163 8.06 -27.36 18.66
N PRO A 164 7.97 -26.16 19.24
CA PRO A 164 8.24 -24.92 18.51
C PRO A 164 9.74 -24.65 18.31
N PHE A 165 10.65 -25.43 18.86
CA PHE A 165 12.08 -25.23 18.70
C PHE A 165 12.64 -26.00 17.50
N LYS A 166 12.16 -27.25 17.30
CA LYS A 166 12.68 -28.18 16.29
C LYS A 166 11.61 -28.77 15.37
N GLY A 167 10.34 -28.67 15.73
CA GLY A 167 9.23 -29.18 14.92
C GLY A 167 9.10 -28.44 13.60
N LYS A 168 8.66 -29.15 12.57
CA LYS A 168 8.27 -28.54 11.31
C LYS A 168 6.90 -27.90 11.46
N CYS A 169 6.61 -26.87 10.66
CA CYS A 169 5.28 -26.25 10.63
C CYS A 169 4.23 -27.21 10.07
N ARG A 170 3.12 -27.36 10.81
CA ARG A 170 1.85 -27.90 10.33
C ARG A 170 1.17 -26.93 9.36
N ILE A 171 0.10 -27.40 8.73
CA ILE A 171 -0.72 -26.62 7.79
C ILE A 171 -2.13 -26.50 8.36
N LEU A 172 -2.73 -25.32 8.26
CA LEU A 172 -4.10 -25.11 8.73
C LEU A 172 -5.09 -25.65 7.69
N ARG A 173 -5.93 -26.60 8.07
CA ARG A 173 -7.03 -27.14 7.26
C ARG A 173 -8.29 -27.23 8.11
N ASP A 174 -9.40 -26.70 7.61
CA ASP A 174 -10.70 -26.71 8.29
C ASP A 174 -10.62 -26.20 9.74
N GLY A 175 -9.77 -25.19 9.98
CA GLY A 175 -9.56 -24.60 11.31
C GLY A 175 -8.62 -25.39 12.23
N VAL A 176 -8.00 -26.47 11.77
CA VAL A 176 -7.12 -27.34 12.58
C VAL A 176 -5.73 -27.45 11.94
N TRP A 177 -4.69 -27.40 12.77
CA TRP A 177 -3.32 -27.65 12.34
C TRP A 177 -3.09 -29.15 12.11
N VAL A 178 -2.77 -29.52 10.87
CA VAL A 178 -2.49 -30.91 10.47
C VAL A 178 -1.06 -31.07 9.96
N ASP A 179 -0.48 -32.25 10.19
CA ASP A 179 0.87 -32.56 9.74
C ASP A 179 0.96 -32.56 8.21
N ARG A 180 2.11 -32.15 7.66
CA ARG A 180 2.26 -32.04 6.20
C ARG A 180 2.12 -33.38 5.48
N SER A 181 2.43 -34.48 6.15
CA SER A 181 2.33 -35.84 5.63
C SER A 181 0.89 -36.26 5.33
N THR A 182 -0.11 -35.69 6.01
CA THR A 182 -1.52 -36.07 5.84
C THR A 182 -2.17 -35.43 4.61
N ILE A 183 -1.43 -34.63 3.84
CA ILE A 183 -1.93 -33.91 2.67
C ILE A 183 -1.83 -34.73 1.37
N PHE A 184 -0.88 -35.66 1.30
CA PHE A 184 -0.57 -36.43 0.09
C PHE A 184 -1.06 -37.89 0.15
N ASN A 185 -1.90 -38.22 1.13
CA ASN A 185 -2.59 -39.51 1.23
C ASN A 185 -4.04 -39.40 0.77
#